data_AF-A0A151RXA0-F1
#
_entry.id   AF-A0A151RXA0-F1
#
_cell.length_a   1.000
_cell.length_b   1.000
_cell.length_c   1.000
_cell.angle_alpha   90.00
_cell.angle_beta   90.00
_cell.angle_gamma   90.00
#
_symmetry.space_group_name_H-M   'P 1'
#
loop_
_entity.id
_entity.type
_entity.pdbx_description
1 polymer ?
#
loop_
_entity_poly.entity_id
_entity_poly.type
_entity_poly.pdbx_seq_one_letter_code
_entity_poly.pdbx_strand_id
1 'polypeptide(L)'
;MNRIFRPFLDKFVVVFIDDILIYSRTPEEHKEYLRLVLEILKAKQLYAKLSKCEFWLDEVKFLGHVISAKGIAVDPAKVESVLQWERPRTVIDVRSFVGLAGYYRRFIEGFSKIVVPLTQLTRKEQPFIWTCACERSFKELKRRLTTSPVLVLPDFGESFDVFCDASHQGLGKSIHMSSMIVKEMELVEKFRDLNLCLELAQDHISCGALTITSEFLRQVGLKQLQDVELVKLLGLLGTEKAVGFELGEDGILRFNGRICLPQDVELKRTVLEEGHKSRRSIHLGMTKMYQDLKKTFWWSGMKREIAEYVVACLTCQKAKVEHQKPSGLM
;
A
#
# COMPACT_ATOMS: atom_id res chain seq x y z
N MET A 1 -10.61 -11.54 8.02
CA MET A 1 -10.96 -11.70 6.60
C MET A 1 -9.74 -12.03 5.72
N ASN A 2 -8.79 -11.13 5.46
CA ASN A 2 -7.65 -11.41 4.53
C ASN A 2 -6.75 -12.61 4.90
N ARG A 3 -6.59 -12.93 6.19
CA ARG A 3 -5.85 -14.14 6.62
C ARG A 3 -6.58 -15.45 6.30
N ILE A 4 -7.90 -15.41 6.20
CA ILE A 4 -8.75 -16.58 5.99
C ILE A 4 -8.77 -16.95 4.51
N PHE A 5 -8.84 -15.94 3.64
CA PHE A 5 -8.88 -16.12 2.19
C PHE A 5 -7.51 -16.07 1.50
N ARG A 6 -6.40 -15.96 2.25
CA ARG A 6 -5.03 -15.80 1.71
C ARG A 6 -4.68 -16.72 0.52
N PRO A 7 -5.07 -18.01 0.48
CA PRO A 7 -4.77 -18.88 -0.66
C PRO A 7 -5.48 -18.50 -1.97
N PHE A 8 -6.59 -17.76 -1.85
CA PHE A 8 -7.54 -17.43 -2.92
C PHE A 8 -7.61 -15.93 -3.24
N LEU A 9 -6.97 -15.09 -2.41
CA LEU A 9 -6.84 -13.65 -2.66
C LEU A 9 -6.16 -13.41 -4.00
N ASP A 10 -6.72 -12.47 -4.76
CA ASP A 10 -6.26 -12.01 -6.08
C ASP A 10 -6.21 -13.12 -7.16
N LYS A 11 -6.76 -14.32 -6.86
CA LYS A 11 -7.01 -15.38 -7.85
C LYS A 11 -8.45 -15.37 -8.34
N PHE A 12 -9.39 -15.50 -7.40
CA PHE A 12 -10.83 -15.45 -7.67
C PHE A 12 -11.63 -14.76 -6.55
N VAL A 13 -10.96 -14.30 -5.48
CA VAL A 13 -11.59 -13.57 -4.37
C VAL A 13 -10.86 -12.27 -4.11
N VAL A 14 -11.60 -11.16 -4.04
CA VAL A 14 -11.13 -9.90 -3.46
C VAL A 14 -11.87 -9.67 -2.15
N VAL A 15 -11.14 -9.35 -1.09
CA VAL A 15 -11.75 -9.07 0.22
C VAL A 15 -11.34 -7.70 0.71
N PHE A 16 -12.34 -6.87 1.03
CA PHE A 16 -12.13 -5.56 1.60
C PHE A 16 -12.98 -5.38 2.86
N ILE A 17 -12.31 -5.44 4.02
CA ILE A 17 -12.94 -5.38 5.34
C ILE A 17 -14.02 -6.46 5.46
N ASP A 18 -15.28 -6.10 5.22
CA ASP A 18 -16.46 -6.95 5.36
C ASP A 18 -17.03 -7.41 4.01
N ASP A 19 -16.62 -6.78 2.91
CA ASP A 19 -17.12 -7.10 1.56
C ASP A 19 -16.22 -8.15 0.89
N ILE A 20 -16.85 -9.22 0.39
CA ILE A 20 -16.20 -10.30 -0.36
C ILE A 20 -16.74 -10.28 -1.78
N LEU A 21 -15.85 -10.06 -2.74
CA LEU A 21 -16.13 -10.20 -4.16
C LEU A 21 -15.56 -11.52 -4.65
N ILE A 22 -16.38 -12.31 -5.34
CA ILE A 22 -15.99 -13.57 -5.98
C ILE A 22 -16.17 -13.39 -7.48
N TYR A 23 -15.15 -13.71 -8.26
CA TYR A 23 -15.18 -13.60 -9.71
C TYR A 23 -14.61 -14.85 -10.37
N SER A 24 -15.07 -15.19 -11.56
CA SER A 24 -14.65 -16.37 -12.33
C SER A 24 -14.83 -16.11 -13.83
N ARG A 25 -14.27 -16.98 -14.67
CA ARG A 25 -14.43 -16.88 -16.13
C ARG A 25 -15.65 -17.64 -16.62
N THR A 26 -15.97 -18.77 -15.98
CA THR A 26 -17.11 -19.62 -16.34
C THR A 26 -18.11 -19.75 -15.18
N PRO A 27 -19.40 -20.05 -15.47
CA PRO A 27 -20.41 -20.35 -14.45
C PRO A 27 -20.07 -21.58 -13.60
N GLU A 28 -19.43 -22.59 -14.20
CA GLU A 28 -19.04 -23.82 -13.53
C GLU A 28 -17.97 -23.55 -12.48
N GLU A 29 -16.90 -22.82 -12.85
CA GLU A 29 -15.88 -22.33 -11.91
C GLU A 29 -16.51 -21.47 -10.82
N HIS A 30 -17.46 -20.59 -11.18
CA HIS A 30 -18.13 -19.71 -10.22
C HIS A 30 -18.81 -20.51 -9.11
N LYS A 31 -19.50 -21.59 -9.48
CA LYS A 31 -20.18 -22.47 -8.54
C LYS A 31 -19.21 -23.10 -7.55
N GLU A 32 -18.06 -23.57 -8.03
CA GLU A 32 -17.02 -24.17 -7.20
C GLU A 32 -16.40 -23.13 -6.26
N TYR A 33 -16.05 -21.96 -6.78
CA TYR A 33 -15.45 -20.88 -6.00
C TYR A 33 -16.39 -20.36 -4.92
N LEU A 34 -17.67 -20.16 -5.26
CA LEU A 34 -18.70 -19.78 -4.29
C LEU A 34 -18.83 -20.83 -3.19
N ARG A 35 -18.84 -22.12 -3.55
CA ARG A 35 -18.90 -23.21 -2.57
C ARG A 35 -17.71 -23.19 -1.62
N LEU A 36 -16.49 -23.06 -2.13
CA LEU A 36 -15.27 -22.97 -1.33
C LEU A 36 -15.32 -21.78 -0.35
N VAL A 37 -15.74 -20.61 -0.82
CA VAL A 37 -15.85 -19.41 0.02
C VAL A 37 -16.87 -19.62 1.15
N LEU A 38 -18.04 -20.20 0.85
CA LEU A 38 -19.07 -20.49 1.85
C LEU A 38 -18.62 -21.54 2.87
N GLU A 39 -17.89 -22.58 2.44
CA GLU A 39 -17.33 -23.60 3.33
C GLU A 39 -16.31 -23.00 4.30
N ILE A 40 -15.47 -22.07 3.82
CA ILE A 40 -14.51 -21.34 4.65
C ILE A 40 -15.22 -20.43 5.66
N LEU A 41 -16.26 -19.70 5.22
CA LEU A 41 -17.06 -18.86 6.12
C LEU A 41 -17.72 -19.70 7.21
N LYS A 42 -18.30 -20.85 6.85
CA LYS A 42 -18.90 -21.80 7.79
C LYS A 42 -17.87 -22.35 8.78
N ALA A 43 -16.70 -22.78 8.30
CA ALA A 43 -15.63 -23.33 9.14
C ALA A 43 -15.06 -22.29 10.13
N LYS A 44 -15.10 -21.01 9.78
CA LYS A 44 -14.66 -19.90 10.64
C LYS A 44 -15.79 -19.23 11.42
N GLN A 45 -17.01 -19.78 11.35
CA GLN A 45 -18.21 -19.24 12.01
C GLN A 45 -18.46 -17.76 11.67
N LEU A 46 -18.20 -17.39 10.41
CA LEU A 46 -18.52 -16.07 9.86
C LEU A 46 -19.83 -16.16 9.09
N TYR A 47 -20.72 -15.19 9.34
CA TYR A 47 -22.06 -15.18 8.76
C TYR A 47 -22.24 -13.95 7.87
N ALA A 48 -22.59 -14.20 6.61
CA ALA A 48 -22.97 -13.13 5.69
C ALA A 48 -24.47 -12.82 5.85
N LYS A 49 -24.84 -11.54 5.77
CA LYS A 49 -26.25 -11.14 5.79
C LYS A 49 -26.84 -11.35 4.39
N LEU A 50 -27.65 -12.39 4.21
CA LEU A 50 -28.24 -12.77 2.91
C LEU A 50 -28.94 -11.61 2.19
N SER A 51 -29.60 -10.72 2.92
CA SER A 51 -30.29 -9.55 2.34
C SER A 51 -29.36 -8.51 1.69
N LYS A 52 -28.04 -8.62 1.90
CA LYS A 52 -27.01 -7.76 1.30
C LYS A 52 -26.11 -8.53 0.32
N CYS A 53 -26.37 -9.82 0.11
CA CYS A 53 -25.60 -10.64 -0.80
C CYS A 53 -26.25 -10.61 -2.17
N GLU A 54 -25.42 -10.41 -3.18
CA GLU A 54 -25.80 -10.47 -4.59
C GLU A 54 -25.05 -11.65 -5.22
N PHE A 55 -25.73 -12.44 -6.04
CA PHE A 55 -25.17 -13.66 -6.65
C PHE A 55 -25.48 -13.69 -8.14
N TRP A 56 -24.59 -14.30 -8.93
CA TRP A 56 -24.78 -14.54 -10.36
C TRP A 56 -25.07 -13.27 -11.17
N LEU A 57 -24.30 -12.22 -10.92
CA LEU A 57 -24.39 -10.96 -11.65
C LEU A 57 -23.25 -10.84 -12.66
N ASP A 58 -23.57 -10.36 -13.87
CA ASP A 58 -22.59 -10.02 -14.90
C ASP A 58 -21.87 -8.69 -14.61
N GLU A 59 -22.51 -7.81 -13.83
CA GLU A 59 -21.97 -6.54 -13.37
C GLU A 59 -22.28 -6.34 -11.87
N VAL A 60 -21.28 -5.94 -11.10
CA VAL A 60 -21.41 -5.75 -9.65
C VAL A 60 -20.81 -4.42 -9.21
N LYS A 61 -21.48 -3.76 -8.26
CA LYS A 61 -20.96 -2.57 -7.60
C LYS A 61 -20.09 -2.98 -6.42
N PHE A 62 -18.81 -2.64 -6.48
CA PHE A 62 -17.86 -2.98 -5.43
C PHE A 62 -16.96 -1.79 -5.15
N LEU A 63 -16.93 -1.33 -3.88
CA LEU A 63 -16.11 -0.21 -3.42
C LEU A 63 -16.24 1.07 -4.27
N GLY A 64 -17.43 1.42 -4.76
CA GLY A 64 -17.63 2.62 -5.58
C GLY A 64 -17.08 2.51 -7.03
N HIS A 65 -16.85 1.28 -7.48
CA HIS A 65 -16.59 0.92 -8.86
C HIS A 65 -17.66 -0.04 -9.37
N VAL A 66 -17.85 -0.06 -10.69
CA VAL A 66 -18.63 -1.10 -11.38
C VAL A 66 -17.63 -2.08 -11.99
N ILE A 67 -17.75 -3.35 -11.64
CA ILE A 67 -16.90 -4.42 -12.15
C ILE A 67 -17.74 -5.25 -13.10
N SER A 68 -17.23 -5.44 -14.32
CA SER A 68 -17.88 -6.18 -15.40
C SER A 68 -16.86 -7.05 -16.14
N ALA A 69 -17.33 -7.89 -17.06
CA ALA A 69 -16.46 -8.64 -17.97
C ALA A 69 -15.51 -7.74 -18.81
N LYS A 70 -15.89 -6.48 -19.05
CA LYS A 70 -15.07 -5.51 -19.79
C LYS A 70 -13.96 -4.89 -18.94
N GLY A 71 -14.04 -5.03 -17.61
CA GLY A 71 -13.11 -4.46 -16.66
C GLY A 71 -13.80 -3.61 -15.58
N ILE A 72 -13.02 -2.73 -14.98
CA ILE A 72 -13.41 -1.86 -13.88
C ILE A 72 -13.75 -0.48 -14.43
N ALA A 73 -14.94 0.02 -14.08
CA ALA A 73 -15.41 1.36 -14.42
C ALA A 73 -15.74 2.17 -13.16
N VAL A 74 -15.84 3.49 -13.31
CA VAL A 74 -16.33 4.39 -12.26
C VAL A 74 -17.84 4.16 -12.06
N ASP A 75 -18.32 4.17 -10.82
CA ASP A 75 -19.76 4.06 -10.54
C ASP A 75 -20.53 5.24 -11.18
N PRO A 76 -21.49 4.99 -12.09
CA PRO A 76 -22.29 6.04 -12.73
C PRO A 76 -22.96 6.99 -11.74
N ALA A 77 -23.36 6.51 -10.56
CA ALA A 77 -23.96 7.35 -9.52
C ALA A 77 -22.97 8.40 -8.99
N LYS A 78 -21.68 8.05 -8.93
CA LYS A 78 -20.60 8.97 -8.54
C LYS A 78 -20.23 9.91 -9.68
N VAL A 79 -20.27 9.44 -10.93
CA VAL A 79 -20.10 10.30 -12.12
C VAL A 79 -21.19 11.38 -12.16
N GLU A 80 -22.44 11.02 -11.92
CA GLU A 80 -23.57 11.97 -11.91
C GLU A 80 -23.40 13.01 -10.79
N SER A 81 -22.98 12.58 -9.60
CA SER A 81 -22.68 13.49 -8.49
C SER A 81 -21.56 14.49 -8.83
N VAL A 82 -20.56 14.07 -9.61
CA VAL A 82 -19.50 14.95 -10.12
C VAL A 82 -20.01 15.90 -11.19
N LEU A 83 -20.88 15.44 -12.09
CA LEU A 83 -21.51 16.24 -13.15
C LEU A 83 -22.34 17.38 -12.57
N GLN A 84 -23.11 17.11 -11.53
CA GLN A 84 -23.95 18.09 -10.85
C GLN A 84 -23.17 18.99 -9.87
N TRP A 85 -21.90 18.68 -9.62
CA TRP A 85 -21.08 19.44 -8.68
C TRP A 85 -20.90 20.90 -9.11
N GLU A 86 -21.37 21.82 -8.27
CA GLU A 86 -21.26 23.27 -8.50
C GLU A 86 -19.83 23.77 -8.36
N ARG A 87 -19.52 24.94 -8.92
CA ARG A 87 -18.21 25.56 -8.79
C ARG A 87 -17.83 25.75 -7.31
N PRO A 88 -16.71 25.15 -6.83
CA PRO A 88 -16.24 25.32 -5.46
C PRO A 88 -16.01 26.79 -5.11
N ARG A 89 -16.58 27.24 -3.98
CA ARG A 89 -16.43 28.62 -3.48
C ARG A 89 -15.51 28.72 -2.27
N THR A 90 -15.23 27.59 -1.62
CA THR A 90 -14.39 27.53 -0.43
C THR A 90 -13.24 26.53 -0.59
N VAL A 91 -12.21 26.68 0.23
CA VAL A 91 -11.09 25.72 0.31
C VAL A 91 -11.56 24.31 0.69
N ILE A 92 -12.63 24.20 1.49
CA ILE A 92 -13.21 22.92 1.93
C ILE A 92 -13.84 22.20 0.74
N ASP A 93 -14.58 22.93 -0.09
CA ASP A 93 -15.21 22.38 -1.30
C ASP A 93 -14.15 21.89 -2.29
N VAL A 94 -13.07 22.67 -2.47
CA VAL A 94 -11.94 22.27 -3.34
C VAL A 94 -11.27 21.01 -2.81
N ARG A 95 -11.00 20.91 -1.51
CA ARG A 95 -10.41 19.70 -0.92
C ARG A 95 -11.31 18.48 -1.10
N SER A 96 -12.61 18.65 -0.93
CA SER A 96 -13.59 17.58 -1.10
C SER A 96 -13.62 17.08 -2.55
N PHE A 97 -13.69 18.01 -3.51
CA PHE A 97 -13.66 17.69 -4.94
C PHE A 97 -12.34 17.03 -5.37
N VAL A 98 -11.20 17.61 -4.98
CA VAL A 98 -9.87 17.06 -5.30
C VAL A 98 -9.66 15.69 -4.66
N GLY A 99 -10.18 15.47 -3.45
CA GLY A 99 -10.16 14.16 -2.78
C GLY A 99 -10.93 13.10 -3.56
N LEU A 100 -12.15 13.42 -3.99
CA LEU A 100 -12.98 12.52 -4.81
C LEU A 100 -12.33 12.24 -6.18
N ALA A 101 -11.86 13.28 -6.87
CA ALA A 101 -11.17 13.12 -8.14
C ALA A 101 -9.86 12.32 -7.97
N GLY A 102 -9.18 12.49 -6.84
CA GLY A 102 -8.00 11.74 -6.45
C GLY A 102 -8.27 10.25 -6.18
N TYR A 103 -9.47 9.89 -5.75
CA TYR A 103 -9.88 8.48 -5.63
C TYR A 103 -9.91 7.79 -7.01
N TYR A 104 -10.43 8.49 -8.02
CA TYR A 104 -10.51 8.02 -9.40
C TYR A 104 -9.30 8.39 -10.27
N ARG A 105 -8.19 8.85 -9.66
CA ARG A 105 -6.97 9.26 -10.38
C ARG A 105 -6.43 8.23 -11.38
N ARG A 106 -6.70 6.94 -11.15
CA ARG A 106 -6.24 5.84 -12.01
C ARG A 106 -6.86 5.87 -13.40
N PHE A 107 -8.01 6.51 -13.51
CA PHE A 107 -8.76 6.63 -14.76
C PHE A 107 -8.53 7.96 -15.48
N ILE A 108 -7.84 8.90 -14.83
CA ILE A 108 -7.62 10.26 -15.33
C ILE A 108 -6.16 10.38 -15.75
N GLU A 109 -5.94 10.36 -17.06
CA GLU A 109 -4.64 10.63 -17.64
C GLU A 109 -4.17 12.05 -17.30
N GLY A 110 -2.91 12.19 -16.88
CA GLY A 110 -2.32 13.48 -16.56
C GLY A 110 -2.91 14.15 -15.32
N PHE A 111 -3.58 13.40 -14.43
CA PHE A 111 -4.26 13.94 -13.24
C PHE A 111 -3.42 14.95 -12.45
N SER A 112 -2.14 14.63 -12.19
CA SER A 112 -1.24 15.52 -11.44
C SER A 112 -1.10 16.90 -12.11
N LYS A 113 -1.00 16.97 -13.44
CA LYS A 113 -0.89 18.24 -14.17
C LYS A 113 -2.19 19.04 -14.07
N ILE A 114 -3.33 18.36 -14.21
CA ILE A 114 -4.65 18.99 -14.20
C ILE A 114 -4.99 19.54 -12.81
N VAL A 115 -4.63 18.84 -11.73
CA VAL A 115 -5.04 19.20 -10.36
C VAL A 115 -4.15 20.27 -9.70
N VAL A 116 -2.99 20.60 -10.28
CA VAL A 116 -2.04 21.59 -9.73
C VAL A 116 -2.71 22.94 -9.38
N PRO A 117 -3.47 23.59 -10.28
CA PRO A 117 -4.13 24.86 -9.96
C PRO A 117 -5.11 24.74 -8.79
N LEU A 118 -5.82 23.61 -8.67
CA LEU A 118 -6.79 23.37 -7.59
C LEU A 118 -6.10 23.08 -6.26
N THR A 119 -5.00 22.33 -6.26
CA THR A 119 -4.23 22.05 -5.04
C THR A 119 -3.53 23.29 -4.48
N GLN A 120 -3.13 24.24 -5.34
CA GLN A 120 -2.59 25.54 -4.90
C GLN A 120 -3.58 26.33 -4.04
N LEU A 121 -4.88 26.32 -4.40
CA LEU A 121 -5.96 26.94 -3.62
C LEU A 121 -6.14 26.36 -2.21
N THR A 122 -5.56 25.19 -1.93
CA THR A 122 -5.69 24.51 -0.63
C THR A 122 -4.54 24.78 0.34
N ARG A 123 -3.51 25.51 -0.11
CA ARG A 123 -2.31 25.87 0.68
C ARG A 123 -2.66 26.94 1.71
N LYS A 124 -2.05 26.85 2.90
CA LYS A 124 -2.37 27.70 4.07
C LYS A 124 -2.00 29.18 3.89
N GLU A 125 -1.15 29.51 2.93
CA GLU A 125 -0.56 30.85 2.79
C GLU A 125 -1.05 31.61 1.53
N GLN A 126 -2.11 31.14 0.88
CA GLN A 126 -2.66 31.81 -0.31
C GLN A 126 -4.13 32.24 -0.13
N PRO A 127 -4.49 33.46 -0.56
CA PRO A 127 -5.89 33.86 -0.64
C PRO A 127 -6.64 32.99 -1.65
N PHE A 128 -7.90 32.68 -1.36
CA PHE A 128 -8.74 31.89 -2.27
C PHE A 128 -9.12 32.74 -3.50
N ILE A 129 -8.33 32.64 -4.56
CA ILE A 129 -8.58 33.35 -5.83
C ILE A 129 -8.82 32.32 -6.92
N TRP A 130 -10.06 32.19 -7.35
CA TRP A 130 -10.42 31.27 -8.42
C TRP A 130 -10.02 31.83 -9.79
N THR A 131 -8.89 31.35 -10.32
CA THR A 131 -8.35 31.79 -11.61
C THR A 131 -8.98 31.06 -12.79
N CYS A 132 -8.81 31.59 -14.00
CA CYS A 132 -9.20 30.89 -15.24
C CYS A 132 -8.50 29.53 -15.40
N ALA A 133 -7.31 29.34 -14.80
CA ALA A 133 -6.65 28.04 -14.77
C ALA A 133 -7.40 27.04 -13.87
N CYS A 134 -7.90 27.47 -12.71
CA CYS A 134 -8.72 26.64 -11.81
C CYS A 134 -10.03 26.22 -12.47
N GLU A 135 -10.69 27.13 -13.19
CA GLU A 135 -11.92 26.84 -13.92
C GLU A 135 -11.70 25.79 -15.03
N ARG A 136 -10.62 25.93 -15.80
CA ARG A 136 -10.24 24.95 -16.83
C ARG A 136 -9.93 23.58 -16.23
N SER A 137 -9.13 23.53 -15.16
CA SER A 137 -8.82 22.30 -14.44
C SER A 137 -10.08 21.62 -13.88
N PHE A 138 -11.01 22.39 -13.31
CA PHE A 138 -12.26 21.87 -12.78
C PHE A 138 -13.13 21.24 -13.87
N LYS A 139 -13.33 21.94 -14.99
CA LYS A 139 -14.10 21.43 -16.14
C LYS A 139 -13.44 20.21 -16.78
N GLU A 140 -12.12 20.22 -16.94
CA GLU A 140 -11.38 19.10 -17.52
C GLU A 140 -11.45 17.85 -16.63
N LEU A 141 -11.36 18.00 -15.30
CA LEU A 141 -11.55 16.86 -14.38
C LEU A 141 -12.96 16.28 -14.48
N LYS A 142 -14.00 17.12 -14.53
CA LYS A 142 -15.39 16.66 -14.73
C LYS A 142 -15.52 15.88 -16.04
N ARG A 143 -14.97 16.42 -17.13
CA ARG A 143 -14.97 15.76 -18.44
C ARG A 143 -14.28 14.40 -18.39
N ARG A 144 -13.04 14.33 -17.87
CA ARG A 144 -12.26 13.08 -17.79
C ARG A 144 -12.90 12.02 -16.89
N LEU A 145 -13.57 12.43 -15.81
CA LEU A 145 -14.33 11.52 -14.96
C LEU A 145 -15.56 10.93 -15.67
N THR A 146 -16.17 11.70 -16.59
CA THR A 146 -17.35 11.25 -17.36
C THR A 146 -16.99 10.43 -18.59
N THR A 147 -15.88 10.74 -19.25
CA THR A 147 -15.37 10.00 -20.42
C THR A 147 -14.33 8.96 -20.01
N SER A 148 -14.29 8.60 -18.73
CA SER A 148 -13.29 7.73 -18.15
C SER A 148 -13.31 6.37 -18.84
N PRO A 149 -12.15 5.85 -19.30
CA PRO A 149 -12.09 4.54 -19.93
C PRO A 149 -12.33 3.43 -18.89
N VAL A 150 -12.79 2.28 -19.37
CA VAL A 150 -12.85 1.05 -18.56
C VAL A 150 -11.41 0.52 -18.42
N LEU A 151 -10.96 0.32 -17.18
CA LEU A 151 -9.66 -0.29 -16.92
C LEU A 151 -9.80 -1.82 -16.95
N VAL A 152 -9.10 -2.45 -17.87
CA VAL A 152 -9.03 -3.92 -17.95
C VAL A 152 -8.19 -4.45 -16.79
N LEU A 153 -8.59 -5.60 -16.23
CA LEU A 153 -7.79 -6.29 -15.22
C LEU A 153 -6.47 -6.75 -15.84
N PRO A 154 -5.33 -6.61 -15.14
CA PRO A 154 -4.04 -7.04 -15.67
C PRO A 154 -4.04 -8.55 -15.89
N ASP A 155 -3.71 -8.99 -17.11
CA ASP A 155 -3.42 -10.39 -17.39
C ASP A 155 -1.93 -10.66 -17.13
N PHE A 156 -1.64 -11.44 -16.09
CA PHE A 156 -0.27 -11.78 -15.71
C PHE A 156 0.41 -12.76 -16.68
N GLY A 157 -0.30 -13.25 -17.70
CA GLY A 157 0.25 -14.04 -18.80
C GLY A 157 0.87 -13.20 -19.92
N GLU A 158 0.62 -11.89 -19.96
CA GLU A 158 1.12 -10.98 -21.00
C GLU A 158 2.24 -10.07 -20.47
N SER A 159 3.11 -9.60 -21.36
CA SER A 159 4.12 -8.59 -21.03
C SER A 159 3.46 -7.23 -20.80
N PHE A 160 3.85 -6.55 -19.72
CA PHE A 160 3.33 -5.24 -19.37
C PHE A 160 4.22 -4.11 -19.89
N ASP A 161 3.65 -3.19 -20.65
CA ASP A 161 4.32 -1.95 -21.03
C ASP A 161 4.06 -0.84 -19.99
N VAL A 162 5.14 -0.34 -19.38
CA VAL A 162 5.07 0.72 -18.37
C VAL A 162 5.50 2.05 -18.96
N PHE A 163 4.55 2.96 -19.18
CA PHE A 163 4.81 4.32 -19.64
C PHE A 163 4.97 5.27 -18.45
N CYS A 164 6.11 5.96 -18.38
CA CYS A 164 6.39 6.98 -17.36
C CYS A 164 6.60 8.35 -18.02
N ASP A 165 5.77 9.33 -17.65
CA ASP A 165 5.94 10.75 -17.95
C ASP A 165 6.54 11.45 -16.72
N ALA A 166 7.64 12.18 -16.93
CA ALA A 166 8.19 13.11 -15.95
C ALA A 166 8.14 14.54 -16.50
N SER A 167 7.52 15.45 -15.74
CA SER A 167 7.50 16.88 -16.06
C SER A 167 8.00 17.72 -14.88
N HIS A 168 8.68 18.83 -15.15
CA HIS A 168 9.25 19.74 -14.14
C HIS A 168 8.23 20.32 -13.14
N GLN A 169 6.92 20.25 -13.44
CA GLN A 169 5.86 20.85 -12.62
C GLN A 169 4.98 19.84 -11.88
N GLY A 170 5.28 18.54 -11.97
CA GLY A 170 4.61 17.50 -11.19
C GLY A 170 4.85 16.08 -11.71
N LEU A 171 5.04 15.14 -10.78
CA LEU A 171 5.06 13.70 -11.06
C LEU A 171 3.63 13.20 -11.29
N GLY A 172 3.25 13.13 -12.57
CA GLY A 172 2.03 12.47 -13.04
C GLY A 172 2.25 10.98 -13.20
N LYS A 173 2.14 10.19 -12.12
CA LYS A 173 1.97 8.74 -12.28
C LYS A 173 0.52 8.46 -12.68
N SER A 174 0.27 8.51 -13.98
CA SER A 174 -0.87 7.90 -14.67
C SER A 174 -0.31 7.02 -15.77
N ILE A 175 -0.56 5.72 -15.67
CA ILE A 175 -0.21 4.75 -16.70
C ILE A 175 -1.26 4.93 -17.80
N HIS A 176 -0.90 5.48 -18.96
CA HIS A 176 -1.64 5.24 -20.19
C HIS A 176 -0.75 5.41 -21.42
N MET A 177 -0.88 4.40 -22.29
CA MET A 177 -0.25 4.24 -23.58
C MET A 177 -0.63 5.38 -24.52
N SER A 178 0.37 6.12 -25.01
CA SER A 178 0.62 6.34 -26.44
C SER A 178 1.52 7.55 -26.65
N SER A 179 2.47 7.35 -27.56
CA SER A 179 3.33 8.36 -28.19
C SER A 179 4.41 9.00 -27.32
N MET A 180 5.65 8.54 -27.52
CA MET A 180 6.71 9.48 -27.88
C MET A 180 7.86 8.78 -28.62
N ILE A 181 7.89 8.99 -29.93
CA ILE A 181 9.13 9.07 -30.72
C ILE A 181 9.83 10.35 -30.26
N VAL A 182 10.66 10.31 -29.21
CA VAL A 182 11.63 11.38 -28.93
C VAL A 182 12.88 10.79 -28.26
N LYS A 183 13.93 10.68 -29.09
CA LYS A 183 15.38 10.62 -28.80
C LYS A 183 15.86 9.70 -27.66
N GLU A 184 16.25 8.50 -28.08
CA GLU A 184 16.84 7.38 -27.33
C GLU A 184 17.97 7.74 -26.34
N MET A 185 18.70 8.84 -26.53
CA MET A 185 19.85 9.19 -25.67
C MET A 185 19.46 9.82 -24.33
N GLU A 186 18.38 10.62 -24.25
CA GLU A 186 17.98 11.28 -22.99
C GLU A 186 17.32 10.31 -21.99
N LEU A 187 16.71 9.25 -22.51
CA LEU A 187 16.11 8.18 -21.71
C LEU A 187 17.19 7.40 -20.97
N VAL A 188 18.31 7.11 -21.64
CA VAL A 188 19.44 6.34 -21.09
C VAL A 188 20.08 7.04 -19.89
N GLU A 189 20.22 8.37 -19.92
CA GLU A 189 20.73 9.12 -18.77
C GLU A 189 19.77 9.11 -17.59
N LYS A 190 18.46 9.25 -17.83
CA LYS A 190 17.42 9.23 -16.79
C LYS A 190 17.23 7.83 -16.18
N PHE A 191 17.50 6.76 -16.92
CA PHE A 191 17.47 5.38 -16.41
C PHE A 191 18.76 4.97 -15.71
N ARG A 192 19.89 5.62 -16.00
CA ARG A 192 21.16 5.40 -15.28
C ARG A 192 21.03 5.77 -13.80
N ASP A 193 20.22 6.76 -13.46
CA ASP A 193 19.90 7.17 -12.08
C ASP A 193 19.03 6.15 -11.31
N LEU A 194 18.36 5.22 -12.03
CA LEU A 194 17.52 4.17 -11.45
C LEU A 194 18.29 2.85 -11.22
N ASN A 195 19.59 2.82 -11.53
CA ASN A 195 20.50 1.68 -11.32
C ASN A 195 19.98 0.36 -11.93
N LEU A 196 19.28 0.44 -13.07
CA LEU A 196 18.82 -0.70 -13.84
C LEU A 196 19.94 -1.11 -14.81
N CYS A 197 20.29 -2.40 -14.85
CA CYS A 197 21.22 -2.92 -15.84
C CYS A 197 20.52 -2.95 -17.20
N LEU A 198 21.00 -2.13 -18.14
CA LEU A 198 20.46 -2.05 -19.51
C LEU A 198 21.47 -2.68 -20.46
N GLU A 199 21.08 -3.78 -21.11
CA GLU A 199 21.83 -4.33 -22.23
C GLU A 199 21.17 -3.92 -23.54
N LEU A 200 21.96 -3.30 -24.42
CA LEU A 200 21.53 -2.84 -25.74
C LEU A 200 21.88 -3.89 -26.79
N ALA A 201 20.85 -4.48 -27.39
CA ALA A 201 20.96 -5.26 -28.63
C ALA A 201 20.51 -4.41 -29.83
N GLN A 202 20.71 -4.90 -31.05
CA GLN A 202 20.36 -4.18 -32.29
C GLN A 202 18.85 -3.95 -32.47
N ASP A 203 18.01 -4.73 -31.79
CA ASP A 203 16.57 -4.84 -32.01
C ASP A 203 15.73 -4.72 -30.72
N HIS A 204 16.34 -4.73 -29.54
CA HIS A 204 15.66 -4.54 -28.27
C HIS A 204 16.58 -4.02 -27.15
N ILE A 205 15.97 -3.43 -26.12
CA ILE A 205 16.63 -3.04 -24.87
C ILE A 205 16.19 -4.02 -23.79
N SER A 206 17.15 -4.73 -23.21
CA SER A 206 16.92 -5.68 -22.12
C SER A 206 17.13 -5.01 -20.78
N CYS A 207 16.07 -4.86 -19.98
CA CYS A 207 16.13 -4.34 -18.61
C CYS A 207 16.29 -5.50 -17.61
N GLY A 208 17.52 -5.73 -17.15
CA GLY A 208 17.84 -6.75 -16.15
C GLY A 208 17.76 -6.22 -14.72
N ALA A 209 16.83 -6.78 -13.94
CA ALA A 209 16.67 -6.70 -12.48
C ALA A 209 16.24 -5.35 -11.85
N LEU A 210 14.98 -5.28 -11.40
CA LEU A 210 14.51 -4.31 -10.41
C LEU A 210 15.05 -4.69 -9.02
N THR A 211 16.01 -3.95 -8.51
CA THR A 211 16.47 -4.12 -7.12
C THR A 211 15.65 -3.22 -6.20
N ILE A 212 14.75 -3.80 -5.42
CA ILE A 212 14.01 -3.06 -4.38
C ILE A 212 14.96 -2.83 -3.21
N THR A 213 15.50 -1.62 -3.11
CA THR A 213 16.34 -1.22 -1.98
C THR A 213 15.46 -0.73 -0.84
N SER A 214 15.59 -1.33 0.33
CA SER A 214 15.02 -0.79 1.57
C SER A 214 16.11 -0.03 2.29
N GLU A 215 15.97 1.30 2.36
CA GLU A 215 16.91 2.15 3.10
C GLU A 215 17.03 1.71 4.56
N PHE A 216 15.92 1.25 5.16
CA PHE A 216 15.94 0.68 6.51
C PHE A 216 16.84 -0.57 6.60
N LEU A 217 16.71 -1.52 5.67
CA LEU A 217 17.54 -2.73 5.66
C LEU A 217 19.02 -2.41 5.38
N ARG A 218 19.28 -1.42 4.52
CA ARG A 218 20.63 -0.92 4.27
C ARG A 218 21.27 -0.34 5.54
N GLN A 219 20.53 0.49 6.28
CA GLN A 219 20.97 1.05 7.56
C GLN A 219 21.18 -0.04 8.62
N VAL A 220 20.31 -1.06 8.67
CA VAL A 220 20.50 -2.23 9.54
C VAL A 220 21.82 -2.91 9.24
N GLY A 221 22.10 -3.27 7.98
CA GLY A 221 23.36 -3.92 7.60
C GLY A 221 24.60 -3.09 7.95
N LEU A 222 24.58 -1.78 7.65
CA LEU A 222 25.69 -0.88 7.99
C LEU A 222 25.92 -0.80 9.51
N LYS A 223 24.85 -0.65 10.30
CA LYS A 223 24.96 -0.55 11.77
C LYS A 223 25.26 -1.92 12.42
N GLN A 224 24.91 -3.05 11.81
CA GLN A 224 25.33 -4.37 12.26
C GLN A 224 26.86 -4.54 12.21
N LEU A 225 27.53 -3.96 11.20
CA LEU A 225 28.98 -3.97 11.09
C LEU A 225 29.69 -3.04 12.09
N GLN A 226 28.97 -2.11 12.70
CA GLN A 226 29.49 -1.21 13.74
C GLN A 226 29.24 -1.75 15.16
N ASP A 227 28.33 -2.73 15.29
CA ASP A 227 27.97 -3.33 16.56
C ASP A 227 28.99 -4.39 16.98
N VAL A 228 29.70 -4.12 18.07
CA VAL A 228 30.79 -4.98 18.59
C VAL A 228 30.32 -6.40 18.91
N GLU A 229 29.08 -6.60 19.37
CA GLU A 229 28.55 -7.93 19.68
C GLU A 229 28.18 -8.69 18.41
N LEU A 230 27.53 -8.01 17.45
CA LEU A 230 27.12 -8.63 16.20
C LEU A 230 28.33 -8.94 15.30
N VAL A 231 29.36 -8.09 15.28
CA VAL A 231 30.62 -8.36 14.56
C VAL A 231 31.35 -9.58 15.12
N LYS A 232 31.36 -9.76 16.45
CA LYS A 232 31.90 -10.98 17.07
C LYS A 232 31.10 -12.22 16.65
N LEU A 233 29.78 -12.12 16.59
CA LEU A 233 28.93 -13.22 16.12
C LEU A 233 29.15 -13.52 14.64
N LEU A 234 29.34 -12.50 13.79
CA LEU A 234 29.70 -12.65 12.38
C LEU A 234 31.01 -13.43 12.21
N GLY A 235 32.04 -13.11 13.01
CA GLY A 235 33.32 -13.84 13.00
C GLY A 235 33.26 -15.27 13.55
N LEU A 236 32.18 -15.64 14.24
CA LEU A 236 31.97 -16.97 14.84
C LEU A 236 30.94 -17.80 14.08
N LEU A 237 30.44 -17.33 12.93
CA LEU A 237 29.51 -18.07 12.09
C LEU A 237 30.11 -19.43 11.69
N GLY A 238 29.32 -20.50 11.82
CA GLY A 238 29.77 -21.88 11.57
C GLY A 238 30.40 -22.59 12.77
N THR A 239 30.54 -21.93 13.92
CA THR A 239 30.96 -22.57 15.18
C THR A 239 29.77 -22.91 16.08
N GLU A 240 29.95 -23.79 17.07
CA GLU A 240 28.92 -24.14 18.07
C GLU A 240 28.40 -22.92 18.87
N LYS A 241 29.14 -21.80 18.87
CA LYS A 241 28.75 -20.58 19.59
C LYS A 241 27.79 -19.67 18.81
N ALA A 242 27.60 -19.89 17.52
CA ALA A 242 26.73 -19.09 16.66
C ALA A 242 25.52 -19.88 16.10
N VAL A 243 25.07 -20.91 16.84
CA VAL A 243 23.94 -21.75 16.43
C VAL A 243 22.67 -20.91 16.28
N GLY A 244 22.08 -20.97 15.08
CA GLY A 244 20.86 -20.24 14.72
C GLY A 244 21.09 -18.84 14.14
N PHE A 245 22.34 -18.38 14.02
CA PHE A 245 22.68 -17.16 13.29
C PHE A 245 23.10 -17.48 11.85
N GLU A 246 22.61 -16.69 10.91
CA GLU A 246 22.88 -16.84 9.48
C GLU A 246 23.05 -15.46 8.83
N LEU A 247 23.94 -15.37 7.85
CA LEU A 247 24.07 -14.17 7.02
C LEU A 247 23.24 -14.37 5.76
N GLY A 248 22.28 -13.48 5.49
CA GLY A 248 21.51 -13.55 4.25
C GLY A 248 22.31 -13.07 3.04
N GLU A 249 21.82 -13.37 1.85
CA GLU A 249 22.39 -12.93 0.57
C GLU A 249 22.45 -11.40 0.42
N ASP A 250 21.62 -10.68 1.20
CA ASP A 250 21.59 -9.23 1.31
C ASP A 250 22.61 -8.65 2.30
N GLY A 251 23.49 -9.48 2.87
CA GLY A 251 24.52 -9.07 3.82
C GLY A 251 23.98 -8.74 5.22
N ILE A 252 22.74 -9.12 5.54
CA ILE A 252 22.11 -8.85 6.83
C ILE A 252 22.14 -10.09 7.71
N LEU A 253 22.65 -9.93 8.93
CA LEU A 253 22.66 -10.98 9.95
C LEU A 253 21.25 -11.26 10.45
N ARG A 254 20.87 -12.53 10.46
CA ARG A 254 19.58 -13.04 10.91
C ARG A 254 19.74 -14.07 12.01
N PHE A 255 18.74 -14.18 12.88
CA PHE A 255 18.63 -15.22 13.90
C PHE A 255 17.35 -16.03 13.66
N ASN A 256 17.49 -17.30 13.28
CA ASN A 256 16.40 -18.18 12.88
C ASN A 256 15.46 -17.52 11.85
N GLY A 257 16.00 -16.97 10.76
CA GLY A 257 15.24 -16.26 9.72
C GLY A 257 14.73 -14.86 10.08
N ARG A 258 15.06 -14.32 11.26
CA ARG A 258 14.61 -12.98 11.71
C ARG A 258 15.72 -11.96 11.62
N ILE A 259 15.43 -10.75 11.20
CA ILE A 259 16.41 -9.66 11.07
C ILE A 259 16.91 -9.27 12.47
N CYS A 260 18.23 -9.37 12.68
CA CYS A 260 18.87 -8.93 13.92
C CYS A 260 19.01 -7.40 13.90
N LEU A 261 18.41 -6.69 14.85
CA LEU A 261 18.66 -5.25 14.97
C LEU A 261 19.92 -5.01 15.80
N PRO A 262 20.84 -4.13 15.37
CA PRO A 262 21.97 -3.71 16.19
C PRO A 262 21.50 -2.93 17.41
N GLN A 263 22.41 -2.70 18.35
CA GLN A 263 22.18 -1.91 19.56
C GLN A 263 22.10 -0.40 19.24
N ASP A 264 21.19 -0.05 18.35
CA ASP A 264 20.95 1.31 17.86
C ASP A 264 19.53 1.78 18.23
N VAL A 265 19.45 2.88 18.97
CA VAL A 265 18.20 3.40 19.52
C VAL A 265 17.24 3.88 18.43
N GLU A 266 17.75 4.44 17.33
CA GLU A 266 16.93 4.99 16.25
C GLU A 266 16.27 3.91 15.40
N LEU A 267 17.02 2.87 15.01
CA LEU A 267 16.49 1.73 14.26
C LEU A 267 15.44 0.99 15.08
N LYS A 268 15.72 0.73 16.37
CA LYS A 268 14.77 0.11 17.29
C LYS A 268 13.51 0.97 17.44
N ARG A 269 13.65 2.29 17.63
CA ARG A 269 12.52 3.21 17.73
C ARG A 269 11.66 3.18 16.48
N THR A 270 12.26 3.16 15.29
CA THR A 270 11.53 3.09 14.02
C THR A 270 10.66 1.83 13.94
N VAL A 271 11.22 0.67 14.32
CA VAL A 271 10.47 -0.61 14.36
C VAL A 271 9.36 -0.58 15.42
N LEU A 272 9.62 0.01 16.58
CA LEU A 272 8.63 0.15 17.65
C LEU A 272 7.49 1.11 17.24
N GLU A 273 7.82 2.22 16.56
CA GLU A 273 6.85 3.20 16.06
C GLU A 273 5.96 2.63 14.97
N GLU A 274 6.54 1.95 13.98
CA GLU A 274 5.76 1.26 12.94
C GLU A 274 4.89 0.16 13.54
N GLY A 275 5.41 -0.61 14.50
CA GLY A 275 4.64 -1.64 15.20
C GLY A 275 3.47 -1.09 16.01
N HIS A 276 3.58 0.13 16.55
CA HIS A 276 2.66 0.67 17.56
C HIS A 276 1.74 1.80 17.07
N LYS A 277 2.21 2.65 16.16
CA LYS A 277 1.54 3.88 15.68
C LYS A 277 1.11 3.82 14.21
N SER A 278 1.44 2.75 13.49
CA SER A 278 1.02 2.61 12.09
C SER A 278 -0.50 2.71 11.95
N ARG A 279 -0.97 3.26 10.82
CA ARG A 279 -2.40 3.46 10.49
C ARG A 279 -3.23 2.17 10.52
N ARG A 280 -2.56 1.00 10.56
CA ARG A 280 -3.14 -0.35 10.64
C ARG A 280 -3.01 -1.00 12.03
N SER A 281 -2.23 -0.41 12.96
CA SER A 281 -1.97 -0.92 14.30
C SER A 281 -2.78 -0.13 15.33
N ILE A 282 -3.76 -0.76 15.97
CA ILE A 282 -4.60 -0.16 17.03
C ILE A 282 -3.85 -0.23 18.36
N HIS A 283 -2.80 0.59 18.56
CA HIS A 283 -2.06 0.74 19.82
C HIS A 283 -1.93 -0.58 20.61
N LEU A 284 -1.35 -1.59 19.97
CA LEU A 284 -1.35 -2.96 20.48
C LEU A 284 -0.64 -3.02 21.83
N GLY A 285 -1.23 -3.71 22.81
CA GLY A 285 -0.61 -3.92 24.11
C GLY A 285 0.71 -4.70 24.00
N MET A 286 1.57 -4.59 25.02
CA MET A 286 2.96 -5.13 25.04
C MET A 286 3.08 -6.57 24.51
N THR A 287 2.20 -7.47 24.94
CA THR A 287 2.22 -8.89 24.58
C THR A 287 1.95 -9.08 23.10
N LYS A 288 0.99 -8.32 22.56
CA LYS A 288 0.55 -8.43 21.17
C LYS A 288 1.59 -7.82 20.23
N MET A 289 2.16 -6.68 20.61
CA MET A 289 3.25 -6.04 19.89
C MET A 289 4.50 -6.95 19.83
N TYR A 290 4.88 -7.58 20.95
CA TYR A 290 5.99 -8.54 20.97
C TYR A 290 5.73 -9.75 20.05
N GLN A 291 4.52 -10.33 20.10
CA GLN A 291 4.18 -11.49 19.25
C GLN A 291 4.22 -11.19 17.75
N ASP A 292 3.88 -9.96 17.35
CA ASP A 292 3.90 -9.58 15.94
C ASP A 292 5.31 -9.19 15.48
N LEU A 293 6.06 -8.41 16.26
CA LEU A 293 7.43 -8.04 15.90
C LEU A 293 8.40 -9.24 15.92
N LYS A 294 8.23 -10.18 16.86
CA LYS A 294 9.06 -11.40 16.96
C LYS A 294 9.01 -12.26 15.68
N LYS A 295 8.00 -12.11 14.83
CA LYS A 295 7.93 -12.87 13.56
C LYS A 295 9.00 -12.45 12.56
N THR A 296 9.44 -11.19 12.64
CA THR A 296 10.29 -10.57 11.61
C THR A 296 11.60 -10.05 12.18
N PHE A 297 11.61 -9.57 13.41
CA PHE A 297 12.77 -8.94 14.05
C PHE A 297 13.21 -9.68 15.31
N TRP A 298 14.50 -9.54 15.64
CA TRP A 298 15.08 -10.02 16.88
C TRP A 298 16.17 -9.05 17.37
N TRP A 299 16.25 -8.81 18.68
CA TRP A 299 17.39 -8.16 19.34
C TRP A 299 17.44 -8.51 20.83
N SER A 300 18.60 -8.30 21.46
CA SER A 300 18.78 -8.53 22.89
C SER A 300 17.89 -7.58 23.70
N GLY A 301 17.11 -8.11 24.66
CA GLY A 301 16.21 -7.29 25.46
C GLY A 301 14.91 -6.83 24.79
N MET A 302 14.60 -7.31 23.57
CA MET A 302 13.41 -6.93 22.79
C MET A 302 12.10 -6.88 23.58
N LYS A 303 11.83 -7.90 24.41
CA LYS A 303 10.59 -7.96 25.21
C LYS A 303 10.52 -6.83 26.25
N ARG A 304 11.66 -6.49 26.87
CA ARG A 304 11.76 -5.43 27.89
C ARG A 304 11.60 -4.06 27.23
N GLU A 305 12.32 -3.79 26.15
CA GLU A 305 12.25 -2.51 25.45
C GLU A 305 10.86 -2.24 24.84
N ILE A 306 10.17 -3.27 24.32
CA ILE A 306 8.76 -3.14 23.88
C ILE A 306 7.85 -2.79 25.06
N ALA A 307 8.05 -3.39 26.24
CA ALA A 307 7.25 -3.09 27.42
C ALA A 307 7.46 -1.64 27.88
N GLU A 308 8.71 -1.19 27.96
CA GLU A 308 9.07 0.21 28.29
C GLU A 308 8.44 1.20 27.29
N TYR A 309 8.50 0.88 25.99
CA TYR A 309 7.94 1.72 24.94
C TYR A 309 6.41 1.85 25.01
N VAL A 310 5.70 0.74 25.22
CA VAL A 310 4.23 0.73 25.34
C VAL A 310 3.78 1.43 26.62
N VAL A 311 4.52 1.26 27.73
CA VAL A 311 4.24 1.97 28.99
C VAL A 311 4.42 3.48 28.83
N ALA A 312 5.43 3.95 28.09
CA ALA A 312 5.65 5.36 27.84
C ALA A 312 4.62 6.01 26.87
N CYS A 313 3.75 5.23 26.23
CA CYS A 313 2.77 5.75 25.28
C CYS A 313 1.56 6.36 26.00
N LEU A 314 1.42 7.70 25.90
CA LEU A 314 0.30 8.46 26.49
C LEU A 314 -1.08 7.95 26.03
N THR A 315 -1.21 7.49 24.79
CA THR A 315 -2.48 6.93 24.27
C THR A 315 -2.83 5.61 24.95
N CYS A 316 -1.84 4.73 25.17
CA CYS A 316 -2.04 3.47 25.89
C CYS A 316 -2.29 3.68 27.39
N GLN A 317 -1.64 4.66 28.00
CA GLN A 317 -1.88 5.05 29.39
C GLN A 317 -3.30 5.56 29.60
N LYS A 318 -3.79 6.43 28.70
CA LYS A 318 -5.17 6.95 28.76
C LYS A 318 -6.25 5.88 28.52
N ALA A 319 -5.94 4.88 27.69
CA ALA A 319 -6.88 3.78 27.39
C ALA A 319 -6.94 2.73 28.50
N LYS A 320 -5.88 2.58 29.31
CA LYS A 320 -5.88 1.75 30.52
C LYS A 320 -6.41 2.55 31.72
N VAL A 321 -7.74 2.68 31.82
CA VAL A 321 -8.36 2.97 33.12
C VAL A 321 -8.18 1.73 34.00
N GLU A 322 -7.52 1.86 35.15
CA GLU A 322 -7.36 0.79 36.13
C GLU A 322 -8.74 0.27 36.56
N HIS A 323 -9.08 -0.94 36.12
CA HIS A 323 -10.19 -1.72 36.67
C HIS A 323 -9.66 -2.70 37.72
N GLN A 324 -8.80 -2.24 38.64
CA GLN A 324 -8.60 -2.99 39.87
C GLN A 324 -9.80 -2.72 40.77
N LYS A 325 -10.59 -3.76 41.06
CA LYS A 325 -11.55 -3.70 42.17
C LYS A 325 -10.74 -3.39 43.43
N PRO A 326 -11.18 -2.44 44.28
CA PRO A 326 -10.52 -2.25 45.57
C PRO A 326 -10.54 -3.59 46.30
N SER A 327 -9.36 -4.06 46.70
CA SER A 327 -9.21 -5.18 47.61
C SER A 327 -10.12 -4.92 48.81
N GLY A 328 -11.02 -5.86 49.08
CA GLY A 328 -12.13 -5.68 50.01
C GLY A 328 -11.71 -5.11 51.37
N LEU A 329 -12.63 -4.34 51.94
CA LEU A 329 -12.58 -3.87 53.33
C LEU A 329 -12.34 -5.06 54.27
N MET A 330 -11.38 -4.92 55.19
CA MET A 330 -11.50 -5.54 56.51
C MET A 330 -12.42 -4.70 57.38
#